data_AF-A0A7X0HQ97-F1
#
_entry.id   AF-A0A7X0HQ97-F1
#
_cell.length_a   1.000
_cell.length_b   1.000
_cell.length_c   1.000
_cell.angle_alpha   90.00
_cell.angle_beta   90.00
_cell.angle_gamma   90.00
#
_symmetry.space_group_name_H-M   'P 1'
#
loop_
_entity.id
_entity.type
_entity.pdbx_description
1 polymer ?
#
loop_
_entity_poly.entity_id
_entity_poly.type
_entity_poly.pdbx_seq_one_letter_code
_entity_poly.pdbx_strand_id
1 'polypeptide(L)'
;MKKLILITSAILLLFGLSFGVTVMADDDEHEREDHGKYEGYEKQESWKYDGEEKKRDHEDHEDDDDEYEYKENNQIGEYNSYVQSEQTGYWNIWTREVVNHSSTALPVLTPSTISLTVNNKPVEIYGVPQNGQLLVSAEKLAEKLGAEAKVYTISKIVKVTKGENELIIRSGSNAAYENSVKTPMPAEAVYYEKSVYIPICVLANALGYRIDWAEAEQKINLVSI
;
A
#
# COMPACT_ATOMS: atom_id res chain seq x y z
N MET A 1 64.31 24.62 -8.29
CA MET A 1 63.37 23.47 -8.27
C MET A 1 64.07 22.32 -7.54
N LYS A 2 63.53 21.62 -6.54
CA LYS A 2 62.15 21.55 -6.01
C LYS A 2 62.18 21.54 -4.45
N LYS A 3 62.10 22.70 -3.78
CA LYS A 3 61.87 22.79 -2.33
C LYS A 3 60.36 22.66 -2.04
N LEU A 4 59.77 21.49 -2.26
CA LEU A 4 58.31 21.30 -2.21
C LEU A 4 57.86 19.85 -1.90
N ILE A 5 58.69 19.06 -1.23
CA ILE A 5 58.36 17.68 -0.81
C ILE A 5 58.76 17.50 0.66
N LEU A 6 58.00 18.13 1.56
CA LEU A 6 58.14 17.96 3.03
C LEU A 6 56.93 18.49 3.83
N ILE A 7 55.75 18.66 3.21
CA ILE A 7 54.53 19.21 3.84
C ILE A 7 53.28 18.38 3.47
N THR A 8 53.38 17.05 3.51
CA THR A 8 52.24 16.14 3.29
C THR A 8 52.08 15.06 4.36
N SER A 9 52.99 14.98 5.34
CA SER A 9 53.03 13.91 6.35
C SER A 9 52.60 14.34 7.76
N ALA A 10 51.87 15.47 7.89
CA ALA A 10 51.49 16.07 9.18
C ALA A 10 49.97 16.30 9.36
N ILE A 11 49.13 15.90 8.39
CA ILE A 11 47.67 16.11 8.41
C ILE A 11 46.88 14.81 8.66
N LEU A 12 47.55 13.65 8.63
CA LEU A 12 46.92 12.32 8.73
C LEU A 12 46.96 11.73 10.16
N LEU A 13 47.09 12.57 11.18
CA LEU A 13 47.30 12.18 12.58
C LEU A 13 46.41 12.94 13.59
N LEU A 14 45.26 13.46 13.13
CA LEU A 14 44.29 14.22 13.94
C LEU A 14 42.83 13.71 13.87
N PHE A 15 42.58 12.57 13.23
CA PHE A 15 41.25 11.90 13.22
C PHE A 15 41.27 10.59 14.03
N GLY A 16 41.81 10.67 15.25
CA GLY A 16 41.73 9.60 16.24
C GLY A 16 40.77 9.97 17.37
N LEU A 17 39.84 9.05 17.68
CA LEU A 17 39.08 8.96 18.94
C LEU A 17 38.06 10.07 19.25
N SER A 18 36.78 9.83 18.93
CA SER A 18 35.65 9.91 19.89
C SER A 18 34.27 9.74 19.23
N PHE A 19 33.85 8.48 19.00
CA PHE A 19 32.43 8.13 18.93
C PHE A 19 32.19 6.85 19.73
N GLY A 20 31.95 7.05 21.02
CA GLY A 20 31.64 6.02 21.99
C GLY A 20 30.76 6.61 23.08
N VAL A 21 29.47 6.73 22.80
CA VAL A 21 28.41 6.75 23.82
C VAL A 21 27.34 5.78 23.39
N THR A 22 27.25 4.68 24.11
CA THR A 22 26.09 3.78 24.12
C THR A 22 24.88 4.55 24.60
N VAL A 23 23.73 4.38 23.94
CA VAL A 23 22.42 4.63 24.57
C VAL A 23 21.77 3.29 24.84
N MET A 24 21.88 2.89 26.10
CA MET A 24 21.06 1.86 26.74
C MET A 24 19.90 2.59 27.40
N ALA A 25 18.69 2.08 27.23
CA ALA A 25 17.48 2.63 27.83
C ALA A 25 16.57 1.48 28.25
N ASP A 26 16.91 0.90 29.40
CA ASP A 26 15.97 0.29 30.34
C ASP A 26 16.22 1.04 31.67
N ASP A 27 15.16 1.58 32.25
CA ASP A 27 14.86 1.53 33.69
C ASP A 27 13.57 2.32 33.96
N ASP A 28 12.70 1.73 34.76
CA ASP A 28 11.42 2.29 35.21
C ASP A 28 11.61 3.32 36.34
N GLU A 29 10.73 4.31 36.43
CA GLU A 29 9.85 4.56 37.60
C GLU A 29 9.23 5.97 37.58
N HIS A 30 7.93 5.97 37.87
CA HIS A 30 7.08 7.00 38.47
C HIS A 30 7.58 8.46 38.63
N GLU A 31 6.75 9.39 38.14
CA GLU A 31 6.01 10.29 39.07
C GLU A 31 4.69 10.78 38.45
N ARG A 32 3.72 11.13 39.31
CA ARG A 32 2.34 11.49 38.92
C ARG A 32 2.17 13.02 38.95
N GLU A 33 1.57 13.62 37.93
CA GLU A 33 0.95 14.95 38.09
C GLU A 33 -0.24 15.21 37.14
N ASP A 34 -1.41 14.93 37.73
CA ASP A 34 -2.67 15.68 37.76
C ASP A 34 -3.28 16.48 36.57
N HIS A 35 -4.57 16.18 36.37
CA HIS A 35 -5.71 16.98 35.88
C HIS A 35 -5.62 17.95 34.67
N GLY A 36 -6.44 17.62 33.66
CA GLY A 36 -6.84 18.53 32.55
C GLY A 36 -8.15 18.12 31.86
N LYS A 37 -9.25 17.95 32.60
CA LYS A 37 -10.58 17.63 32.01
C LYS A 37 -11.19 18.85 31.31
N TYR A 38 -11.65 18.67 30.07
CA TYR A 38 -12.48 19.65 29.36
C TYR A 38 -13.96 19.48 29.75
N GLU A 39 -14.61 20.59 30.13
CA GLU A 39 -16.08 20.65 30.31
C GLU A 39 -16.79 21.13 29.03
N GLY A 40 -18.03 20.64 28.80
CA GLY A 40 -18.75 20.82 27.54
C GLY A 40 -20.28 20.62 27.60
N TYR A 41 -20.92 21.08 28.67
CA TYR A 41 -22.35 21.48 28.81
C TYR A 41 -23.48 20.67 28.11
N GLU A 42 -24.20 19.92 28.95
CA GLU A 42 -25.67 19.75 29.04
C GLU A 42 -26.61 19.94 27.82
N LYS A 43 -27.49 18.94 27.59
CA LYS A 43 -28.86 19.00 28.16
C LYS A 43 -29.68 17.69 28.13
N GLN A 44 -30.19 17.35 29.32
CA GLN A 44 -31.49 16.73 29.66
C GLN A 44 -32.20 15.80 28.65
N GLU A 45 -32.50 14.57 29.09
CA GLU A 45 -33.91 14.24 29.38
C GLU A 45 -34.02 13.24 30.57
N SER A 46 -35.21 13.19 31.20
CA SER A 46 -35.41 12.63 32.54
C SER A 46 -36.43 11.50 32.53
N TRP A 47 -36.06 10.32 33.04
CA TRP A 47 -37.02 9.36 33.60
C TRP A 47 -36.50 8.78 34.92
N LYS A 48 -37.33 8.89 35.95
CA LYS A 48 -37.09 8.30 37.28
C LYS A 48 -37.67 6.89 37.30
N TYR A 49 -36.98 5.97 37.99
CA TYR A 49 -37.67 4.88 38.68
C TYR A 49 -37.04 4.66 40.06
N ASP A 50 -37.89 4.24 40.99
CA ASP A 50 -37.68 4.16 42.43
C ASP A 50 -37.36 2.71 42.84
N GLY A 51 -36.58 2.46 43.90
CA GLY A 51 -36.26 1.07 44.29
C GLY A 51 -35.06 0.83 45.22
N GLU A 52 -35.22 1.14 46.50
CA GLU A 52 -34.68 0.43 47.68
C GLU A 52 -33.15 0.28 47.91
N GLU A 53 -32.72 0.76 49.09
CA GLU A 53 -31.38 0.53 49.65
C GLU A 53 -31.13 -0.95 50.02
N LYS A 54 -29.99 -1.52 49.61
CA LYS A 54 -29.33 -2.60 50.35
C LYS A 54 -27.82 -2.40 50.43
N LYS A 55 -27.34 -2.10 51.64
CA LYS A 55 -25.92 -2.24 52.01
C LYS A 55 -25.58 -3.72 52.18
N ARG A 56 -24.46 -4.13 51.58
CA ARG A 56 -23.55 -5.26 51.91
C ARG A 56 -22.33 -5.02 51.03
N ASP A 57 -21.21 -4.58 51.61
CA ASP A 57 -20.18 -5.40 52.29
C ASP A 57 -19.15 -5.88 51.25
N HIS A 58 -17.88 -5.61 51.53
CA HIS A 58 -16.74 -5.90 50.67
C HIS A 58 -16.55 -7.41 50.48
N GLU A 59 -16.09 -7.81 49.30
CA GLU A 59 -15.05 -8.83 49.12
C GLU A 59 -14.35 -8.60 47.77
N ASP A 60 -13.08 -8.96 47.69
CA ASP A 60 -12.15 -8.64 46.60
C ASP A 60 -12.32 -9.55 45.37
N HIS A 61 -11.50 -9.29 44.34
CA HIS A 61 -11.04 -10.10 43.18
C HIS A 61 -10.95 -9.17 41.96
N GLU A 62 -9.75 -8.69 41.63
CA GLU A 62 -8.72 -9.34 40.79
C GLU A 62 -8.97 -9.09 39.30
N ASP A 63 -7.89 -8.74 38.60
CA ASP A 63 -7.93 -8.16 37.26
C ASP A 63 -8.20 -9.21 36.17
N ASP A 64 -9.33 -9.11 35.48
CA ASP A 64 -9.58 -9.84 34.22
C ASP A 64 -8.94 -9.08 33.05
N ASP A 65 -7.68 -9.41 32.74
CA ASP A 65 -7.07 -9.12 31.45
C ASP A 65 -7.76 -9.96 30.35
N ASP A 66 -8.41 -9.30 29.38
CA ASP A 66 -9.06 -9.95 28.23
C ASP A 66 -8.03 -10.59 27.27
N GLU A 67 -7.49 -11.75 27.65
CA GLU A 67 -6.61 -12.58 26.82
C GLU A 67 -7.41 -13.23 25.68
N TYR A 68 -7.22 -12.72 24.45
CA TYR A 68 -7.88 -13.25 23.26
C TYR A 68 -7.37 -14.66 22.90
N GLU A 69 -8.03 -15.68 23.43
CA GLU A 69 -7.79 -17.11 23.20
C GLU A 69 -7.80 -17.46 21.70
N TYR A 70 -6.61 -17.59 21.09
CA TYR A 70 -6.45 -18.12 19.73
C TYR A 70 -6.78 -19.62 19.71
N LYS A 71 -8.00 -19.97 19.27
CA LYS A 71 -8.40 -21.38 19.09
C LYS A 71 -7.67 -22.02 17.92
N GLU A 72 -6.58 -22.71 18.25
CA GLU A 72 -5.82 -23.57 17.34
C GLU A 72 -6.67 -24.78 16.91
N ASN A 73 -7.43 -24.63 15.82
CA ASN A 73 -8.19 -25.74 15.25
C ASN A 73 -7.28 -26.60 14.37
N ASN A 74 -6.45 -27.42 15.00
CA ASN A 74 -5.46 -28.28 14.35
C ASN A 74 -6.13 -29.49 13.65
N GLN A 75 -6.65 -29.27 12.45
CA GLN A 75 -7.10 -30.34 11.56
C GLN A 75 -6.04 -30.56 10.46
N ILE A 76 -5.17 -31.53 10.70
CA ILE A 76 -4.10 -31.95 9.79
C ILE A 76 -4.73 -32.61 8.55
N GLY A 77 -5.07 -31.80 7.55
CA GLY A 77 -5.31 -32.28 6.19
C GLY A 77 -3.99 -32.65 5.53
N GLU A 78 -3.93 -33.81 4.87
CA GLU A 78 -2.72 -34.30 4.20
C GLU A 78 -2.17 -33.25 3.22
N TYR A 79 -1.01 -32.70 3.54
CA TYR A 79 -0.30 -31.77 2.66
C TYR A 79 0.30 -32.56 1.49
N ASN A 80 -0.52 -32.74 0.46
CA ASN A 80 -0.11 -33.41 -0.76
C ASN A 80 1.03 -32.59 -1.38
N SER A 81 2.23 -33.18 -1.42
CA SER A 81 3.47 -32.54 -1.86
C SER A 81 3.45 -32.32 -3.37
N TYR A 82 2.73 -31.29 -3.81
CA TYR A 82 2.78 -30.81 -5.18
C TYR A 82 4.10 -30.09 -5.42
N VAL A 83 4.87 -30.66 -6.34
CA VAL A 83 6.11 -30.11 -6.89
C VAL A 83 5.93 -28.62 -7.19
N GLN A 84 6.76 -27.76 -6.58
CA GLN A 84 6.82 -26.34 -6.93
C GLN A 84 7.32 -26.17 -8.37
N SER A 85 6.39 -26.09 -9.32
CA SER A 85 6.57 -25.33 -10.55
C SER A 85 6.29 -23.85 -10.28
N GLU A 86 7.11 -22.96 -10.80
CA GLU A 86 6.83 -21.51 -10.78
C GLU A 86 5.56 -21.18 -11.58
N GLN A 87 4.64 -20.37 -11.03
CA GLN A 87 3.34 -20.01 -11.64
C GLN A 87 3.09 -18.48 -11.39
N THR A 88 2.88 -17.66 -12.44
CA THR A 88 2.92 -16.16 -12.42
C THR A 88 1.59 -15.49 -12.86
N GLY A 89 1.41 -14.14 -12.96
CA GLY A 89 0.07 -13.46 -13.08
C GLY A 89 -0.34 -12.79 -14.42
N TYR A 90 -1.64 -12.62 -14.72
CA TYR A 90 -2.14 -12.10 -16.03
C TYR A 90 -1.99 -10.57 -16.09
N TRP A 91 -1.58 -10.01 -17.25
CA TRP A 91 -1.28 -8.57 -17.35
C TRP A 91 -2.49 -7.67 -17.60
N ASN A 92 -3.57 -8.22 -18.17
CA ASN A 92 -4.76 -7.47 -18.60
C ASN A 92 -5.98 -7.66 -17.67
N ILE A 93 -5.87 -8.50 -16.64
CA ILE A 93 -6.95 -8.83 -15.70
C ILE A 93 -6.44 -8.68 -14.27
N TRP A 94 -7.18 -7.97 -13.43
CA TRP A 94 -6.96 -7.89 -12.00
C TRP A 94 -7.93 -8.83 -11.26
N THR A 95 -7.45 -10.03 -10.92
CA THR A 95 -8.26 -11.07 -10.27
C THR A 95 -8.61 -10.76 -8.81
N ARG A 96 -7.87 -9.85 -8.17
CA ARG A 96 -7.98 -9.52 -6.73
C ARG A 96 -7.58 -10.68 -5.80
N GLU A 97 -6.95 -11.71 -6.34
CA GLU A 97 -6.43 -12.85 -5.61
C GLU A 97 -5.00 -12.58 -5.11
N VAL A 98 -4.63 -13.20 -3.99
CA VAL A 98 -3.26 -13.15 -3.46
C VAL A 98 -2.31 -13.99 -4.32
N VAL A 99 -2.83 -15.10 -4.87
CA VAL A 99 -2.10 -15.96 -5.81
C VAL A 99 -2.36 -15.43 -7.22
N ASN A 100 -1.29 -15.22 -7.96
CA ASN A 100 -1.34 -14.66 -9.31
C ASN A 100 -1.07 -15.80 -10.32
N HIS A 101 -2.03 -16.08 -11.20
CA HIS A 101 -1.99 -17.16 -12.20
C HIS A 101 -2.07 -16.64 -13.65
N SER A 102 -1.27 -17.17 -14.58
CA SER A 102 -1.16 -16.81 -16.01
C SER A 102 -0.09 -17.58 -16.77
N SER A 103 -0.15 -17.43 -18.10
CA SER A 103 0.84 -17.90 -19.07
C SER A 103 0.86 -16.99 -20.32
N THR A 104 0.56 -15.69 -20.18
CA THR A 104 0.44 -14.76 -21.32
C THR A 104 1.62 -13.83 -21.44
N ALA A 105 2.26 -13.81 -22.60
CA ALA A 105 3.29 -12.83 -22.94
C ALA A 105 2.74 -11.40 -22.85
N LEU A 106 3.59 -10.47 -22.40
CA LEU A 106 3.29 -9.04 -22.46
C LEU A 106 3.30 -8.58 -23.93
N PRO A 107 2.40 -7.66 -24.32
CA PRO A 107 2.36 -7.09 -25.67
C PRO A 107 3.57 -6.20 -25.98
N VAL A 108 4.27 -5.76 -24.93
CA VAL A 108 5.37 -4.80 -24.99
C VAL A 108 6.46 -5.28 -24.04
N LEU A 109 7.70 -5.36 -24.55
CA LEU A 109 8.83 -5.95 -23.83
C LEU A 109 9.87 -4.91 -23.37
N THR A 110 9.79 -3.67 -23.85
CA THR A 110 10.66 -2.56 -23.44
C THR A 110 9.82 -1.31 -23.12
N PRO A 111 10.27 -0.44 -22.20
CA PRO A 111 9.57 0.81 -21.90
C PRO A 111 9.38 1.69 -23.16
N SER A 112 8.13 2.05 -23.47
CA SER A 112 7.79 2.78 -24.70
C SER A 112 6.43 3.48 -24.60
N THR A 113 6.17 4.41 -25.52
CA THR A 113 4.80 4.90 -25.75
C THR A 113 3.99 3.83 -26.48
N ILE A 114 2.80 3.52 -25.96
CA ILE A 114 1.90 2.49 -26.47
C ILE A 114 0.58 3.11 -26.93
N SER A 115 0.03 2.59 -28.02
CA SER A 115 -1.28 3.00 -28.54
C SER A 115 -2.40 2.21 -27.88
N LEU A 116 -3.26 2.94 -27.19
CA LEU A 116 -4.50 2.44 -26.59
C LEU A 116 -5.71 2.89 -27.45
N THR A 117 -6.86 2.23 -27.27
CA THR A 117 -8.14 2.95 -27.35
C THR A 117 -8.88 2.93 -26.03
N VAL A 118 -9.55 4.04 -25.70
CA VAL A 118 -10.51 4.15 -24.60
C VAL A 118 -11.86 4.46 -25.23
N ASN A 119 -12.83 3.55 -25.11
CA ASN A 119 -14.16 3.71 -25.73
C ASN A 119 -14.08 4.16 -27.21
N ASN A 120 -13.28 3.44 -28.02
CA ASN A 120 -12.98 3.70 -29.43
C ASN A 120 -12.22 5.01 -29.76
N LYS A 121 -11.81 5.80 -28.76
CA LYS A 121 -10.94 6.98 -28.99
C LYS A 121 -9.47 6.60 -28.82
N PRO A 122 -8.57 6.92 -29.77
CA PRO A 122 -7.15 6.63 -29.64
C PRO A 122 -6.55 7.47 -28.50
N VAL A 123 -5.68 6.83 -27.70
CA VAL A 123 -4.96 7.45 -26.58
C VAL A 123 -3.55 6.89 -26.56
N GLU A 124 -2.56 7.75 -26.37
CA GLU A 124 -1.17 7.32 -26.14
C GLU A 124 -0.85 7.35 -24.64
N ILE A 125 -0.11 6.37 -24.16
CA ILE A 125 0.47 6.38 -22.81
C ILE A 125 1.88 5.81 -22.81
N TYR A 126 2.71 6.20 -21.85
CA TYR A 126 4.00 5.54 -21.62
C TYR A 126 3.80 4.30 -20.74
N GLY A 127 4.18 3.13 -21.24
CA GLY A 127 4.10 1.85 -20.54
C GLY A 127 5.48 1.30 -20.19
N VAL A 128 5.60 0.73 -19.00
CA VAL A 128 6.83 0.11 -18.46
C VAL A 128 6.55 -1.37 -18.17
N PRO A 129 7.08 -2.29 -18.98
CA PRO A 129 7.03 -3.73 -18.69
C PRO A 129 7.85 -4.06 -17.43
N GLN A 130 7.21 -4.66 -16.42
CA GLN A 130 7.89 -5.06 -15.17
C GLN A 130 7.14 -6.25 -14.53
N ASN A 131 7.87 -7.29 -14.12
CA ASN A 131 7.34 -8.46 -13.39
C ASN A 131 6.11 -9.12 -14.06
N GLY A 132 6.11 -9.25 -15.39
CA GLY A 132 4.98 -9.81 -16.15
C GLY A 132 3.75 -8.90 -16.23
N GLN A 133 3.84 -7.66 -15.75
CA GLN A 133 2.79 -6.65 -15.78
C GLN A 133 3.20 -5.45 -16.64
N LEU A 134 2.22 -4.72 -17.15
CA LEU A 134 2.42 -3.47 -17.87
C LEU A 134 2.07 -2.31 -16.94
N LEU A 135 3.08 -1.62 -16.43
CA LEU A 135 2.91 -0.50 -15.50
C LEU A 135 2.72 0.81 -16.27
N VAL A 136 1.79 1.63 -15.82
CA VAL A 136 1.45 2.93 -16.43
C VAL A 136 1.30 4.00 -15.35
N SER A 137 1.56 5.25 -15.69
CA SER A 137 1.33 6.39 -14.79
C SER A 137 -0.17 6.46 -14.42
N ALA A 138 -0.46 6.33 -13.13
CA ALA A 138 -1.82 6.27 -12.62
C ALA A 138 -2.61 7.56 -12.94
N GLU A 139 -1.96 8.71 -12.74
CA GLU A 139 -2.51 10.04 -13.03
C GLU A 139 -2.84 10.21 -14.52
N LYS A 140 -1.88 9.88 -15.41
CA LYS A 140 -2.07 10.04 -16.85
C LYS A 140 -3.17 9.12 -17.39
N LEU A 141 -3.25 7.86 -16.95
CA LEU A 141 -4.33 6.98 -17.42
C LEU A 141 -5.68 7.38 -16.83
N ALA A 142 -5.75 7.75 -15.54
CA ALA A 142 -6.97 8.22 -14.89
C ALA A 142 -7.60 9.39 -15.67
N GLU A 143 -6.80 10.41 -16.02
CA GLU A 143 -7.25 11.56 -16.82
C GLU A 143 -7.90 11.10 -18.15
N LYS A 144 -7.28 10.16 -18.87
CA LYS A 144 -7.79 9.64 -20.15
C LYS A 144 -9.03 8.74 -19.99
N LEU A 145 -9.24 8.15 -18.81
CA LEU A 145 -10.45 7.41 -18.44
C LEU A 145 -11.57 8.30 -17.88
N GLY A 146 -11.35 9.62 -17.80
CA GLY A 146 -12.31 10.58 -17.23
C GLY A 146 -12.44 10.45 -15.71
N ALA A 147 -11.35 10.11 -15.03
CA ALA A 147 -11.23 10.05 -13.58
C ALA A 147 -10.34 11.20 -13.06
N GLU A 148 -10.58 11.63 -11.82
CA GLU A 148 -9.68 12.53 -11.11
C GLU A 148 -8.56 11.74 -10.45
N ALA A 149 -7.33 12.28 -10.45
CA ALA A 149 -6.20 11.68 -9.76
C ALA A 149 -5.42 12.72 -8.95
N LYS A 150 -4.94 12.30 -7.78
CA LYS A 150 -4.15 13.13 -6.87
C LYS A 150 -2.95 12.36 -6.35
N VAL A 151 -1.75 12.82 -6.71
CA VAL A 151 -0.48 12.27 -6.20
C VAL A 151 -0.03 13.05 -4.97
N TYR A 152 0.21 12.33 -3.88
CA TYR A 152 0.78 12.83 -2.63
C TYR A 152 2.29 12.56 -2.64
N THR A 153 3.05 13.48 -3.22
CA THR A 153 4.49 13.39 -3.52
C THR A 153 5.36 12.90 -2.34
N ILE A 154 5.05 13.33 -1.12
CA ILE A 154 5.83 13.00 0.09
C ILE A 154 5.61 11.53 0.51
N SER A 155 4.36 11.08 0.57
CA SER A 155 4.00 9.71 0.97
C SER A 155 4.09 8.70 -0.18
N LYS A 156 4.25 9.18 -1.42
CA LYS A 156 4.22 8.40 -2.68
C LYS A 156 2.91 7.63 -2.86
N ILE A 157 1.80 8.25 -2.46
CA ILE A 157 0.45 7.72 -2.62
C ILE A 157 -0.20 8.37 -3.83
N VAL A 158 -0.93 7.60 -4.64
CA VAL A 158 -1.92 8.12 -5.58
C VAL A 158 -3.32 7.75 -5.10
N LYS A 159 -4.23 8.72 -5.15
CA LYS A 159 -5.69 8.51 -5.03
C LYS A 159 -6.30 8.80 -6.39
N VAL A 160 -7.15 7.90 -6.88
CA VAL A 160 -7.92 8.05 -8.11
C VAL A 160 -9.40 7.89 -7.78
N THR A 161 -10.26 8.74 -8.35
CA THR A 161 -11.71 8.74 -8.10
C THR A 161 -12.50 8.95 -9.39
N LYS A 162 -13.56 8.15 -9.60
CA LYS A 162 -14.49 8.28 -10.74
C LYS A 162 -15.90 7.87 -10.35
N GLY A 163 -16.78 8.85 -10.17
CA GLY A 163 -18.11 8.59 -9.62
C GLY A 163 -17.99 8.02 -8.21
N GLU A 164 -18.55 6.82 -8.00
CA GLU A 164 -18.49 6.10 -6.72
C GLU A 164 -17.20 5.25 -6.56
N ASN A 165 -16.44 5.04 -7.64
CA ASN A 165 -15.21 4.24 -7.60
C ASN A 165 -14.03 5.05 -7.06
N GLU A 166 -13.32 4.48 -6.09
CA GLU A 166 -12.11 5.01 -5.48
C GLU A 166 -10.99 3.96 -5.48
N LEU A 167 -9.77 4.38 -5.85
CA LEU A 167 -8.57 3.56 -5.80
C LEU A 167 -7.42 4.34 -5.14
N ILE A 168 -6.89 3.85 -4.03
CA ILE A 168 -5.74 4.43 -3.31
C ILE A 168 -4.58 3.43 -3.31
N ILE A 169 -3.42 3.84 -3.84
CA ILE A 169 -2.22 2.98 -3.95
C ILE A 169 -1.00 3.73 -3.44
N ARG A 170 -0.18 3.07 -2.62
CA ARG A 170 1.14 3.55 -2.18
C ARG A 170 2.23 2.84 -2.98
N SER A 171 3.22 3.59 -3.47
CA SER A 171 4.42 2.98 -4.06
C SER A 171 5.23 2.20 -3.02
N GLY A 172 5.83 1.08 -3.44
CA GLY A 172 6.43 0.10 -2.52
C GLY A 172 5.36 -0.80 -1.87
N SER A 173 4.25 -1.04 -2.58
CA SER A 173 3.20 -1.96 -2.13
C SER A 173 2.60 -2.72 -3.31
N ASN A 174 2.32 -4.00 -3.07
CA ASN A 174 1.53 -4.89 -3.90
C ASN A 174 0.06 -4.93 -3.45
N ALA A 175 -0.43 -3.89 -2.77
CA ALA A 175 -1.84 -3.76 -2.40
C ALA A 175 -2.39 -2.38 -2.76
N ALA A 176 -3.64 -2.36 -3.19
CA ALA A 176 -4.47 -1.18 -3.34
C ALA A 176 -5.51 -1.12 -2.23
N TYR A 177 -6.13 0.04 -2.02
CA TYR A 177 -7.43 0.16 -1.39
C TYR A 177 -8.44 0.53 -2.47
N GLU A 178 -9.31 -0.39 -2.82
CA GLU A 178 -10.41 -0.20 -3.77
C GLU A 178 -11.70 -0.04 -2.96
N ASN A 179 -12.36 1.12 -3.07
CA ASN A 179 -13.58 1.43 -2.32
C ASN A 179 -13.43 1.13 -0.80
N SER A 180 -12.31 1.56 -0.21
CA SER A 180 -11.86 1.27 1.17
C SER A 180 -11.49 -0.19 1.51
N VAL A 181 -11.64 -1.15 0.59
CA VAL A 181 -11.24 -2.56 0.79
C VAL A 181 -9.78 -2.75 0.36
N LYS A 182 -8.95 -3.37 1.21
CA LYS A 182 -7.57 -3.70 0.87
C LYS A 182 -7.52 -4.89 -0.08
N THR A 183 -7.01 -4.66 -1.29
CA THR A 183 -7.06 -5.61 -2.42
C THR A 183 -5.64 -5.88 -2.96
N PRO A 184 -5.19 -7.14 -3.09
CA PRO A 184 -3.85 -7.46 -3.59
C PRO A 184 -3.71 -7.12 -5.08
N MET A 185 -2.52 -6.71 -5.52
CA MET A 185 -2.16 -6.34 -6.89
C MET A 185 -1.16 -7.35 -7.50
N PRO A 186 -1.16 -7.54 -8.82
CA PRO A 186 -0.27 -8.51 -9.49
C PRO A 186 1.20 -8.06 -9.58
N ALA A 187 1.48 -6.77 -9.38
CA ALA A 187 2.83 -6.25 -9.20
C ALA A 187 2.82 -5.01 -8.29
N GLU A 188 4.00 -4.69 -7.76
CA GLU A 188 4.24 -3.56 -6.87
C GLU A 188 4.17 -2.21 -7.61
N ALA A 189 3.60 -1.19 -6.95
CA ALA A 189 3.55 0.16 -7.49
C ALA A 189 4.90 0.90 -7.38
N VAL A 190 5.37 1.48 -8.48
CA VAL A 190 6.70 2.13 -8.58
C VAL A 190 6.56 3.66 -8.66
N TYR A 191 7.34 4.41 -7.90
CA TYR A 191 7.35 5.86 -7.96
C TYR A 191 8.50 6.36 -8.85
N TYR A 192 8.15 7.00 -9.97
CA TYR A 192 9.09 7.49 -10.98
C TYR A 192 8.60 8.80 -11.57
N GLU A 193 9.52 9.75 -11.82
CA GLU A 193 9.22 11.09 -12.37
C GLU A 193 8.03 11.82 -11.71
N LYS A 194 7.95 11.75 -10.37
CA LYS A 194 6.87 12.31 -9.54
C LYS A 194 5.48 11.68 -9.74
N SER A 195 5.37 10.60 -10.51
CA SER A 195 4.14 9.82 -10.68
C SER A 195 4.25 8.46 -9.99
N VAL A 196 3.10 7.90 -9.57
CA VAL A 196 3.00 6.50 -9.20
C VAL A 196 2.61 5.71 -10.45
N TYR A 197 3.45 4.74 -10.81
CA TYR A 197 3.21 3.77 -11.87
C TYR A 197 2.61 2.50 -11.26
N ILE A 198 1.50 2.03 -11.82
CA ILE A 198 0.73 0.89 -11.32
C ILE A 198 0.35 -0.05 -12.48
N PRO A 199 0.07 -1.35 -12.23
CA PRO A 199 -0.38 -2.25 -13.29
C PRO A 199 -1.63 -1.71 -13.99
N ILE A 200 -1.62 -1.70 -15.32
CA ILE A 200 -2.72 -1.16 -16.13
C ILE A 200 -4.07 -1.83 -15.83
N CYS A 201 -4.06 -3.14 -15.55
CA CYS A 201 -5.24 -3.92 -15.18
C CYS A 201 -5.88 -3.43 -13.88
N VAL A 202 -5.09 -3.12 -12.84
CA VAL A 202 -5.58 -2.62 -11.55
C VAL A 202 -6.35 -1.31 -11.77
N LEU A 203 -5.75 -0.35 -12.47
CA LEU A 203 -6.39 0.95 -12.71
C LEU A 203 -7.62 0.85 -13.62
N ALA A 204 -7.53 0.10 -14.72
CA ALA A 204 -8.65 -0.06 -15.63
C ALA A 204 -9.83 -0.76 -14.95
N ASN A 205 -9.58 -1.89 -14.28
CA ASN A 205 -10.64 -2.69 -13.66
C ASN A 205 -11.28 -1.98 -12.46
N ALA A 206 -10.50 -1.25 -11.64
CA ALA A 206 -11.05 -0.43 -10.55
C ALA A 206 -11.96 0.71 -11.04
N LEU A 207 -11.73 1.22 -12.26
CA LEU A 207 -12.52 2.29 -12.87
C LEU A 207 -13.63 1.79 -13.80
N GLY A 208 -13.96 0.49 -13.75
CA GLY A 208 -15.03 -0.12 -14.53
C GLY A 208 -14.69 -0.39 -15.99
N TYR A 209 -13.42 -0.62 -16.34
CA TYR A 209 -12.99 -1.02 -17.68
C TYR A 209 -12.40 -2.43 -17.70
N ARG A 210 -12.68 -3.19 -18.75
CA ARG A 210 -11.89 -4.38 -19.11
C ARG A 210 -10.79 -4.00 -20.11
N ILE A 211 -9.74 -4.84 -20.17
CA ILE A 211 -8.62 -4.66 -21.10
C ILE A 211 -8.61 -5.83 -22.09
N ASP A 212 -8.96 -5.52 -23.34
CA ASP A 212 -8.95 -6.44 -24.47
C ASP A 212 -7.66 -6.21 -25.30
N TRP A 213 -6.93 -7.28 -25.65
CA TRP A 213 -5.73 -7.22 -26.49
C TRP A 213 -6.05 -7.60 -27.93
N ALA A 214 -5.86 -6.67 -28.87
CA ALA A 214 -6.00 -6.92 -30.30
C ALA A 214 -4.63 -7.25 -30.91
N GLU A 215 -4.26 -8.54 -30.87
CA GLU A 215 -2.96 -9.04 -31.35
C GLU A 215 -2.65 -8.64 -32.80
N ALA A 216 -3.64 -8.71 -33.70
CA ALA A 216 -3.48 -8.34 -35.12
C ALA A 216 -3.19 -6.85 -35.34
N GLU A 217 -3.62 -5.97 -34.42
CA GLU A 217 -3.36 -4.52 -34.46
C GLU A 217 -2.21 -4.10 -33.54
N GLN A 218 -1.65 -5.02 -32.75
CA GLN A 218 -0.71 -4.76 -31.65
C GLN A 218 -1.20 -3.64 -30.71
N LYS A 219 -2.47 -3.72 -30.30
CA LYS A 219 -3.21 -2.60 -29.70
C LYS A 219 -4.02 -3.03 -28.48
N ILE A 220 -3.98 -2.19 -27.45
CA ILE A 220 -4.72 -2.39 -26.20
C ILE A 220 -6.05 -1.61 -26.27
N ASN A 221 -7.17 -2.27 -26.00
CA ASN A 221 -8.49 -1.65 -25.99
C ASN A 221 -9.07 -1.67 -24.58
N LEU A 222 -9.42 -0.49 -24.06
CA LEU A 222 -10.08 -0.31 -22.77
C LEU A 222 -11.57 -0.04 -23.04
N VAL A 223 -12.40 -1.00 -22.63
CA VAL A 223 -13.84 -1.01 -22.88
C VAL A 223 -14.57 -0.90 -21.55
N SER A 224 -15.49 0.06 -21.42
CA SER A 224 -16.36 0.12 -20.23
C SER A 224 -17.13 -1.18 -20.07
N ILE A 225 -17.20 -1.63 -18.83
CA ILE A 225 -18.16 -2.62 -18.35
C ILE A 225 -19.53 -1.93 -18.21
#